data_AF-A0A087TGN4-F1
#
_entry.id   AF-A0A087TGN4-F1
#
_cell.length_a   1.000
_cell.length_b   1.000
_cell.length_c   1.000
_cell.angle_alpha   90.00
_cell.angle_beta   90.00
_cell.angle_gamma   90.00
#
_symmetry.space_group_name_H-M   'P 1'
#
loop_
_entity.id
_entity.type
_entity.pdbx_description
1 polymer ?
#
loop_
_entity_poly.entity_id
_entity_poly.type
_entity_poly.pdbx_seq_one_letter_code
_entity_poly.pdbx_strand_id
1 'polypeptide(L)' 'MKKISKHNLVLRNQVEQVYAERDIMSFTDNPFVVSMFCSFETKKHLCMVMEYVEGGDCATLLKHM' A
#
# COMPACT_ATOMS: atom_id res chain seq x y z
N MET A 1 3.65 -4.34 -5.91
CA MET A 1 2.97 -5.08 -4.82
C MET A 1 3.53 -4.63 -3.49
N LYS A 2 2.66 -4.23 -2.56
CA LYS A 2 3.05 -3.88 -1.19
C LYS A 2 2.98 -5.12 -0.30
N LYS A 3 4.04 -5.41 0.46
CA LYS A 3 4.13 -6.57 1.36
C LYS A 3 4.44 -6.08 2.77
N ILE A 4 3.58 -6.45 3.72
CA ILE A 4 3.61 -5.91 5.08
C ILE A 4 3.72 -7.06 6.07
N SER A 5 4.74 -7.03 6.94
CA SER A 5 4.96 -8.06 7.96
C SER A 5 3.88 -8.00 9.04
N LYS A 6 3.15 -9.11 9.25
CA LYS A 6 2.14 -9.22 10.31
C LYS A 6 2.74 -8.99 11.70
N HIS A 7 3.96 -9.48 11.91
CA HIS A 7 4.68 -9.29 13.17
C HIS A 7 4.98 -7.81 13.44
N ASN A 8 5.46 -7.07 12.42
CA ASN A 8 5.75 -5.64 12.57
C ASN A 8 4.50 -4.81 12.82
N LEU A 9 3.37 -5.17 12.20
CA LEU A 9 2.10 -4.50 12.42
C LEU A 9 1.66 -4.58 13.88
N VAL A 10 1.76 -5.76 14.49
CA VAL A 10 1.43 -5.96 15.91
C VAL A 10 2.42 -5.21 16.79
N LEU A 11 3.73 -5.37 16.56
CA LEU A 11 4.77 -4.70 17.35
C LEU A 11 4.64 -3.18 17.36
N ARG A 12 4.18 -2.59 16.24
CA ARG A 12 4.03 -1.15 16.08
C ARG A 12 2.61 -0.64 16.33
N ASN A 13 1.69 -1.51 16.71
CA ASN A 13 0.27 -1.20 16.88
C ASN A 13 -0.37 -0.54 15.64
N GLN A 14 -0.07 -1.06 14.44
CA GLN A 14 -0.52 -0.49 13.14
C GLN A 14 -1.57 -1.36 12.43
N VAL A 15 -2.17 -2.33 13.15
CA VAL A 15 -3.13 -3.27 12.57
C VAL A 15 -4.36 -2.53 12.03
N GLU A 16 -4.92 -1.58 12.78
CA GLU A 16 -6.07 -0.80 12.31
C GLU A 16 -5.72 0.09 11.12
N GLN A 17 -4.52 0.68 11.12
CA GLN A 17 -4.07 1.56 10.04
C GLN A 17 -3.97 0.82 8.70
N VAL A 18 -3.44 -0.41 8.70
CA VAL A 18 -3.33 -1.20 7.46
C VAL A 18 -4.71 -1.64 6.94
N TYR A 19 -5.69 -1.87 7.82
CA TYR A 19 -7.05 -2.15 7.40
C TYR A 19 -7.73 -0.91 6.84
N ALA A 20 -7.59 0.24 7.50
CA ALA A 20 -8.11 1.51 7.00
C ALA A 20 -7.53 1.85 5.61
N GLU A 21 -6.22 1.66 5.40
CA GLU A 21 -5.57 1.86 4.11
C GLU A 21 -6.19 0.96 3.03
N ARG A 22 -6.29 -0.35 3.31
CA ARG A 22 -6.91 -1.33 2.40
C ARG A 22 -8.34 -0.94 2.05
N ASP A 23 -9.14 -0.57 3.05
CA ASP A 23 -10.55 -0.30 2.90
C ASP A 23 -10.74 0.94 2.02
N ILE A 24 -10.02 2.04 2.29
CA ILE A 24 -10.02 3.24 1.45
C ILE A 24 -9.71 2.88 -0.01
N MET A 25 -8.63 2.14 -0.25
CA MET A 25 -8.23 1.75 -1.60
C MET A 25 -9.21 0.80 -2.29
N SER A 26 -10.05 0.07 -1.54
CA SER A 26 -11.02 -0.88 -2.12
C SER A 26 -12.21 -0.24 -2.81
N PHE A 27 -12.54 1.00 -2.45
CA PHE A 27 -13.67 1.75 -3.01
C PHE A 27 -13.28 3.06 -3.69
N THR A 28 -11.99 3.41 -3.71
CA THR A 28 -11.54 4.65 -4.34
C THR A 28 -11.58 4.51 -5.86
N ASP A 29 -12.39 5.35 -6.50
CA ASP A 29 -12.40 5.56 -7.95
C ASP A 29 -11.99 7.01 -8.23
N ASN A 30 -10.69 7.23 -8.37
CA ASN A 30 -10.12 8.57 -8.56
C ASN A 30 -8.81 8.49 -9.39
N PRO A 31 -8.65 9.29 -10.46
CA PRO A 31 -7.50 9.21 -11.35
C PRO A 31 -6.15 9.62 -10.71
N PHE A 32 -6.16 10.20 -9.51
CA PHE A 32 -4.96 10.63 -8.80
C PHE A 32 -4.60 9.71 -7.62
N VAL A 33 -5.38 8.67 -7.37
CA VAL A 33 -5.12 7.69 -6.31
C VAL A 33 -4.76 6.36 -6.94
N VAL A 34 -3.66 5.77 -6.49
CA VAL A 34 -3.20 4.46 -6.96
C VAL A 34 -4.26 3.41 -6.65
N SER A 35 -4.68 2.68 -7.67
CA SER A 35 -5.73 1.66 -7.54
C SER A 35 -5.19 0.37 -6.91
N MET A 36 -5.99 -0.27 -6.06
CA MET A 36 -5.73 -1.62 -5.56
C MET A 36 -6.60 -2.64 -6.32
N PHE A 37 -5.96 -3.62 -6.95
CA PHE A 37 -6.67 -4.68 -7.67
C PHE A 37 -7.21 -5.76 -6.73
N CYS A 38 -6.40 -6.16 -5.75
CA CYS A 38 -6.81 -7.13 -4.73
C CYS A 38 -5.87 -7.09 -3.52
N SER A 39 -6.30 -7.76 -2.44
CA SER A 39 -5.46 -8.03 -1.29
C SER A 39 -5.58 -9.49 -0.87
N PHE A 40 -4.50 -10.04 -0.32
CA PHE A 40 -4.48 -11.40 0.20
C PHE A 40 -3.45 -11.48 1.33
N GLU A 41 -3.45 -12.60 2.04
CA GLU A 41 -2.50 -12.83 3.11
C GLU A 41 -1.76 -14.15 2.98
N THR A 42 -0.58 -14.17 3.58
CA THR A 42 0.23 -15.36 3.77
C THR A 42 0.40 -15.60 5.27
N LYS A 43 1.11 -16.68 5.63
CA LYS A 43 1.45 -16.96 7.04
C LYS A 43 2.16 -15.80 7.74
N LYS A 44 2.95 -15.00 7.01
CA LYS A 44 3.81 -13.95 7.60
C LYS A 44 3.45 -12.52 7.18
N HIS A 45 2.69 -12.35 6.11
CA HIS A 45 2.48 -11.03 5.51
C HIS A 45 1.04 -10.79 5.06
N LEU A 46 0.63 -9.52 5.11
CA LEU A 46 -0.46 -8.98 4.30
C LEU A 46 0.14 -8.46 2.99
N CYS A 47 -0.54 -8.70 1.88
CA CYS A 47 -0.11 -8.33 0.55
C CYS A 47 -1.21 -7.53 -0.16
N MET A 48 -0.84 -6.39 -0.76
CA MET A 48 -1.73 -5.57 -1.57
C MET A 48 -1.17 -5.50 -3.00
N VAL A 49 -1.99 -5.94 -3.96
CA VAL A 49 -1.68 -5.84 -5.39
C VAL A 49 -2.23 -4.50 -5.86
N MET A 50 -1.32 -3.64 -6.30
CA MET A 50 -1.60 -2.25 -6.62
C MET A 50 -1.07 -1.94 -8.02
N GLU A 51 -1.62 -0.90 -8.63
CA GLU A 51 -1.11 -0.31 -9.86
C GLU A 51 0.39 0.06 -9.72
N TYR A 52 1.12 -0.10 -10.82
CA TYR A 52 2.53 0.25 -10.90
C TYR A 52 2.67 1.63 -11.54
N VAL A 53 3.36 2.54 -10.84
CA VAL A 53 3.65 3.89 -11.32
C VAL A 53 5.13 3.97 -11.69
N GLU A 54 5.43 4.02 -12.99
CA GLU A 54 6.80 3.97 -13.51
C GLU A 54 7.61 5.27 -13.28
N GLY A 55 6.92 6.39 -13.10
CA GLY A 55 7.56 7.71 -12.93
C GLY A 55 8.26 7.95 -11.58
N GLY A 56 8.18 7.00 -10.65
CA GLY A 56 8.74 7.16 -9.30
C GLY A 56 7.96 8.16 -8.44
N ASP A 57 8.63 8.76 -7.46
CA ASP A 57 8.04 9.73 -6.54
C ASP A 57 8.57 11.15 -6.76
N CYS A 58 7.75 12.15 -6.39
CA CYS A 58 8.09 13.56 -6.57
C CYS A 58 9.36 13.98 -5.80
N ALA A 59 9.65 13.37 -4.65
CA ALA A 59 10.84 13.73 -3.87
C ALA A 59 12.12 13.27 -4.59
N THR A 60 12.09 12.11 -5.22
CA THR A 60 13.17 11.63 -6.10
C THR A 60 13.32 12.53 -7.32
N LEU A 61 12.21 12.88 -7.99
CA LEU A 61 12.24 13.78 -9.15
C LEU A 61 12.91 15.12 -8.83
N LEU A 62 12.55 15.75 -7.71
CA LEU A 62 13.09 17.05 -7.29
C LEU A 62 14.58 17.01 -6.91
N LYS A 63 15.11 15.85 -6.50
CA LYS A 63 16.55 15.69 -6.19
C LYS A 63 17.43 15.60 -7.43
N HIS A 64 16.85 15.29 -8.58
CA HIS A 64 17.55 15.09 -9.85
C HIS A 64 17.29 16.21 -10.87
N MET A 65 16.53 17.23 -10.49
CA MET A 65 16.47 18.52 -11.21
C MET A 65 17.60 19.44 -10.75
#